data_AF-G3UX92-F1
#
_entry.id   AF-G3UX92-F1
#
_cell.length_a   1.000
_cell.length_b   1.000
_cell.length_c   1.000
_cell.angle_alpha   90.00
_cell.angle_beta   90.00
_cell.angle_gamma   90.00
#
_symmetry.space_group_name_H-M   'P 1'
#
loop_
_entity.id
_entity.type
_entity.pdbx_description
1 polymer ?
#
loop_
_entity_poly.entity_id
_entity_poly.type
_entity_poly.pdbx_seq_one_letter_code
_entity_poly.pdbx_strand_id
1 'polypeptide(L)'
;MAAAQAVEEMRTRVVLGEFGVRNVHTTDFPGNYAGYDDAWDQNRFEKNFRVDVVQMDEDTLEFDMVGIDAAIANAFRRILLAEVPTMAVEKVLVYNNTSIEQR
;
A
#
# COMPACT_ATOMS: atom_id res chain seq x y z
N MET A 1 -27.17 20.59 -0.24
CA MET A 1 -26.63 19.77 -1.35
C MET A 1 -25.12 19.91 -1.47
N ALA A 2 -24.54 21.13 -1.53
CA ALA A 2 -23.08 21.32 -1.62
C ALA A 2 -22.27 20.76 -0.43
N ALA A 3 -22.78 20.86 0.81
CA ALA A 3 -22.05 20.37 1.99
C ALA A 3 -21.85 18.84 2.00
N ALA A 4 -22.83 18.07 1.53
CA ALA A 4 -22.71 16.60 1.45
C ALA A 4 -21.68 16.18 0.39
N GLN A 5 -21.60 16.91 -0.72
CA GLN A 5 -20.62 16.67 -1.77
C GLN A 5 -19.19 16.95 -1.31
N ALA A 6 -18.98 18.01 -0.52
CA ALA A 6 -17.68 18.32 0.08
C ALA A 6 -17.23 17.24 1.08
N VAL A 7 -18.16 16.66 1.85
CA VAL A 7 -17.88 15.54 2.75
C VAL A 7 -17.49 14.28 1.97
N GLU A 8 -18.18 13.97 0.88
CA GLU A 8 -17.86 12.83 0.02
C GLU A 8 -16.47 12.98 -0.63
N GLU A 9 -16.15 14.18 -1.10
CA GLU A 9 -14.83 14.49 -1.65
C GLU A 9 -13.72 14.33 -0.60
N MET A 10 -13.97 14.80 0.62
CA MET A 10 -13.03 14.70 1.74
C MET A 10 -12.69 13.23 2.09
N ARG A 11 -13.66 12.33 1.98
CA ARG A 11 -13.50 10.92 2.35
C ARG A 11 -12.89 10.06 1.25
N THR A 12 -13.16 10.39 -0.01
CA THR A 12 -12.89 9.47 -1.13
C THR A 12 -11.80 9.95 -2.08
N ARG A 13 -11.34 11.21 -1.97
CA ARG A 13 -10.38 11.80 -2.90
C ARG A 13 -9.25 12.53 -2.19
N VAL A 14 -8.03 12.14 -2.51
CA VAL A 14 -6.82 12.90 -2.21
C VAL A 14 -6.64 13.96 -3.32
N VAL A 15 -6.66 15.24 -2.95
CA VAL A 15 -6.64 16.35 -3.93
C VAL A 15 -5.28 17.02 -3.94
N LEU A 16 -4.69 17.18 -5.12
CA LEU A 16 -3.43 17.91 -5.30
C LEU A 16 -3.74 19.39 -5.58
N GLY A 17 -3.33 20.27 -4.66
CA GLY A 17 -3.38 21.71 -4.85
C GLY A 17 -2.03 22.30 -5.22
N GLU A 18 -2.02 23.58 -5.62
CA GLU A 18 -0.81 24.31 -6.01
C GLU A 18 0.27 24.35 -4.90
N PHE A 19 -0.16 24.53 -3.64
CA PHE A 19 0.75 24.68 -2.49
C PHE A 19 0.83 23.43 -1.60
N GLY A 20 0.13 22.34 -1.94
CA GLY A 20 0.12 21.14 -1.11
C GLY A 20 -1.02 20.18 -1.39
N VAL A 21 -0.89 18.97 -0.82
CA VAL A 21 -1.88 17.90 -0.92
C VAL A 21 -2.92 18.05 0.19
N ARG A 22 -4.19 17.84 -0.14
CA ARG A 22 -5.33 17.86 0.78
C ARG A 22 -5.92 16.46 0.94
N ASN A 23 -6.63 16.23 2.06
CA ASN A 23 -7.28 14.96 2.40
C ASN A 23 -6.31 13.77 2.46
N VAL A 24 -5.13 13.97 3.08
CA VAL A 24 -4.08 12.94 3.15
C VAL A 24 -4.34 11.83 4.17
N HIS A 25 -5.31 12.01 5.06
CA HIS A 25 -5.60 11.08 6.15
C HIS A 25 -6.83 10.23 5.82
N THR A 26 -6.75 8.96 6.20
CA THR A 26 -7.90 8.05 6.28
C THR A 26 -8.86 8.56 7.36
N THR A 27 -10.14 8.73 7.01
CA THR A 27 -11.16 9.35 7.89
C THR A 27 -12.44 8.52 8.02
N ASP A 28 -12.53 7.37 7.38
CA ASP A 28 -13.65 6.41 7.41
C ASP A 28 -13.64 5.54 8.68
N PHE A 29 -13.50 6.19 9.85
CA PHE A 29 -13.62 5.55 11.16
C PHE A 29 -14.99 5.84 11.78
N PRO A 30 -15.54 4.92 12.60
CA PRO A 30 -16.85 5.09 13.20
C PRO A 30 -16.90 6.33 14.09
N GLY A 31 -17.91 7.17 13.88
CA GLY A 31 -18.13 8.40 14.63
C GLY A 31 -17.55 9.68 14.01
N ASN A 32 -16.83 9.59 12.88
CA ASN A 32 -16.26 10.76 12.22
C ASN A 32 -17.29 11.56 11.41
N TYR A 33 -18.32 10.92 10.87
CA TYR A 33 -19.31 11.56 10.00
C TYR A 33 -20.74 11.29 10.46
N ALA A 34 -21.58 12.33 10.43
CA ALA A 34 -23.01 12.20 10.73
C ALA A 34 -23.74 11.53 9.55
N GLY A 35 -24.46 10.45 9.83
CA GLY A 35 -25.27 9.73 8.84
C GLY A 35 -24.54 8.63 8.07
N TYR A 36 -23.28 8.36 8.38
CA TYR A 36 -22.52 7.22 7.83
C TYR A 36 -22.25 6.18 8.91
N ASP A 37 -22.33 4.91 8.52
CA ASP A 37 -21.94 3.79 9.35
C ASP A 37 -20.59 3.24 8.87
N ASP A 38 -19.53 3.74 9.48
CA ASP A 38 -18.15 3.38 9.20
C ASP A 38 -17.63 2.30 10.18
N ALA A 39 -18.53 1.59 10.86
CA ALA A 39 -18.15 0.41 11.64
C ALA A 39 -17.58 -0.70 10.74
N TRP A 40 -16.76 -1.57 11.32
CA TRP A 40 -16.20 -2.71 10.59
C TRP A 40 -17.30 -3.69 10.17
N ASP A 41 -17.40 -3.94 8.87
CA ASP A 41 -18.29 -4.95 8.29
C ASP A 41 -17.49 -5.80 7.29
N GLN A 42 -17.29 -7.07 7.66
CA GLN A 42 -16.54 -8.05 6.86
C GLN A 42 -17.20 -8.27 5.49
N ASN A 43 -18.53 -8.37 5.43
CA ASN A 43 -19.23 -8.64 4.17
C ASN A 43 -19.08 -7.48 3.19
N ARG A 44 -19.10 -6.24 3.72
CA ARG A 44 -18.87 -5.03 2.93
C ARG A 44 -17.45 -4.99 2.39
N PHE A 45 -16.46 -5.35 3.20
CA PHE A 45 -15.07 -5.44 2.77
C PHE A 45 -14.89 -6.49 1.67
N GLU A 46 -15.36 -7.72 1.88
CA GLU A 46 -15.24 -8.82 0.91
C GLU A 46 -15.93 -8.51 -0.43
N LYS A 47 -17.07 -7.82 -0.40
CA LYS A 47 -17.80 -7.43 -1.61
C LYS A 47 -17.07 -6.36 -2.44
N ASN A 48 -16.35 -5.46 -1.78
CA ASN A 48 -15.70 -4.32 -2.42
C ASN A 48 -14.25 -4.63 -2.82
N PHE A 49 -13.61 -5.58 -2.13
CA PHE A 49 -12.22 -5.94 -2.39
C PHE A 49 -12.10 -6.69 -3.71
N ARG A 50 -11.22 -6.20 -4.59
CA ARG A 50 -10.87 -6.88 -5.85
C ARG A 50 -9.40 -6.67 -6.17
N VAL A 51 -8.84 -7.65 -6.89
CA VAL A 51 -7.47 -7.63 -7.38
C VAL A 51 -7.48 -7.85 -8.88
N ASP A 52 -6.95 -6.89 -9.63
CA ASP A 52 -6.88 -6.93 -11.08
C ASP A 52 -5.40 -6.98 -11.49
N VAL A 53 -4.97 -8.06 -12.15
CA VAL A 53 -3.58 -8.20 -12.62
C VAL A 53 -3.45 -7.51 -13.98
N VAL A 54 -2.57 -6.50 -14.06
CA VAL A 54 -2.38 -5.68 -15.25
C VAL A 54 -1.32 -6.28 -16.18
N GLN A 55 -0.17 -6.66 -15.61
CA GLN A 55 0.95 -7.22 -16.36
C GLN A 55 1.70 -8.24 -15.51
N MET A 56 2.21 -9.28 -16.16
CA MET A 56 3.04 -10.30 -15.53
C MET A 56 4.07 -10.79 -16.54
N ASP A 57 5.34 -10.57 -16.22
CA ASP A 57 6.49 -11.14 -16.93
C ASP A 57 7.26 -12.08 -15.98
N GLU A 58 8.41 -12.62 -16.40
CA GLU A 58 9.16 -13.62 -15.61
C GLU A 58 9.68 -13.08 -14.25
N ASP A 59 10.15 -11.83 -14.22
CA ASP A 59 10.75 -11.19 -13.04
C ASP A 59 9.91 -10.02 -12.49
N THR A 60 8.80 -9.66 -13.15
CA THR A 60 7.99 -8.47 -12.84
C THR A 60 6.50 -8.81 -12.76
N LEU A 61 5.81 -8.19 -11.79
CA LEU A 61 4.36 -8.34 -11.59
C LEU A 61 3.75 -6.99 -11.25
N GLU A 62 2.73 -6.59 -12.01
CA GLU A 62 1.94 -5.38 -11.79
C GLU A 62 0.46 -5.75 -11.60
N PHE A 63 -0.12 -5.30 -10.49
CA PHE A 63 -1.52 -5.57 -10.13
C PHE A 63 -2.10 -4.41 -9.32
N ASP A 64 -3.41 -4.21 -9.49
CA ASP A 64 -4.20 -3.23 -8.78
C ASP A 64 -4.96 -3.90 -7.63
N MET A 65 -4.88 -3.32 -6.43
CA MET A 65 -5.70 -3.70 -5.28
C MET A 65 -6.73 -2.60 -5.01
N VAL A 66 -8.02 -2.90 -5.18
CA VAL A 66 -9.10 -1.93 -4.95
C VAL A 66 -9.88 -2.32 -3.70
N GLY A 67 -10.19 -1.34 -2.85
CA GLY A 67 -10.99 -1.54 -1.63
C GLY A 67 -10.17 -1.89 -0.38
N ILE A 68 -8.87 -1.63 -0.38
CA ILE A 68 -7.96 -1.83 0.77
C ILE A 68 -7.49 -0.50 1.35
N ASP A 69 -7.28 -0.45 2.66
CA ASP A 69 -6.68 0.72 3.32
C ASP A 69 -5.16 0.81 3.09
N ALA A 70 -4.64 2.04 3.10
CA ALA A 70 -3.23 2.33 2.91
C ALA A 70 -2.34 1.65 3.97
N ALA A 71 -2.83 1.44 5.19
CA ALA A 71 -2.07 0.77 6.25
C ALA A 71 -1.73 -0.68 5.89
N ILE A 72 -2.69 -1.42 5.33
CA ILE A 72 -2.49 -2.84 4.96
C ILE A 72 -1.65 -2.94 3.69
N ALA A 73 -1.90 -2.10 2.69
CA ALA A 73 -1.06 -2.04 1.48
C ALA A 73 0.41 -1.75 1.81
N ASN A 74 0.67 -0.80 2.72
CA ASN A 74 2.03 -0.51 3.17
C ASN A 74 2.62 -1.64 4.03
N ALA A 75 1.79 -2.42 4.75
CA ALA A 75 2.25 -3.61 5.46
C ALA A 75 2.79 -4.66 4.48
N PHE A 76 2.08 -4.97 3.39
CA PHE A 76 2.58 -5.87 2.35
C PHE A 76 3.88 -5.38 1.73
N ARG A 77 3.97 -4.08 1.41
CA ARG A 77 5.22 -3.47 0.91
C ARG A 77 6.39 -3.68 1.88
N ARG A 78 6.16 -3.53 3.19
CA ARG A 78 7.20 -3.73 4.21
C ARG A 78 7.61 -5.20 4.34
N ILE A 79 6.65 -6.11 4.31
CA ILE A 79 6.90 -7.57 4.38
C ILE A 79 7.75 -8.00 3.18
N LEU A 80 7.38 -7.60 1.97
CA LEU A 80 8.11 -7.95 0.74
C LEU A 80 9.57 -7.45 0.76
N LEU A 81 9.83 -6.29 1.37
CA LEU A 81 11.18 -5.72 1.42
C LEU A 81 12.08 -6.30 2.51
N ALA A 82 11.51 -6.75 3.64
CA ALA A 82 12.31 -7.00 4.84
C ALA A 82 12.06 -8.35 5.51
N GLU A 83 10.90 -8.97 5.29
CA GLU A 83 10.49 -10.17 6.04
C GLU A 83 10.43 -11.42 5.17
N VAL A 84 10.47 -11.29 3.85
CA VAL A 84 10.57 -12.45 2.94
C VAL A 84 12.01 -12.98 3.00
N PRO A 85 12.24 -14.17 3.58
CA PRO A 85 13.58 -14.70 3.74
C PRO A 85 14.14 -15.16 2.39
N THR A 86 15.38 -14.77 2.10
CA THR A 86 16.12 -15.20 0.91
C THR A 86 17.47 -15.79 1.30
N MET A 87 17.92 -16.80 0.56
CA MET A 87 19.26 -17.34 0.75
C MET A 87 20.30 -16.42 0.09
N ALA A 88 21.26 -15.96 0.87
CA ALA A 88 22.39 -15.16 0.41
C ALA A 88 23.70 -15.68 1.03
N VAL A 89 24.83 -15.32 0.42
CA VAL A 89 26.15 -15.75 0.91
C VAL A 89 26.47 -15.02 2.22
N GLU A 90 26.49 -15.75 3.34
CA GLU A 90 26.80 -15.18 4.65
C GLU A 90 28.30 -15.21 4.97
N LYS A 91 28.98 -16.32 4.66
CA LYS A 91 30.39 -16.53 4.98
C LYS A 91 31.16 -16.95 3.75
N VAL A 92 32.24 -16.22 3.45
CA VAL A 92 33.18 -16.56 2.39
C VAL A 92 34.53 -16.90 3.03
N LEU A 93 34.91 -18.17 2.97
CA LEU A 93 36.22 -18.65 3.43
C LEU A 93 37.21 -18.52 2.26
N VAL A 94 38.09 -17.52 2.34
CA VAL A 94 39.04 -17.21 1.27
C VAL A 94 40.40 -17.84 1.58
N TYR A 95 40.91 -18.65 0.66
CA TYR A 95 42.24 -19.24 0.74
C TYR A 95 43.12 -18.68 -0.38
N ASN A 96 44.19 -17.98 0.00
CA ASN A 96 45.22 -17.47 -0.90
C ASN A 96 44.69 -16.67 -2.11
N ASN A 97 43.90 -15.62 -1.86
CA ASN A 97 43.43 -14.73 -2.93
C ASN A 97 44.56 -13.80 -3.40
N THR A 98 45.00 -13.99 -4.65
CA THR A 98 46.05 -13.19 -5.32
C THR A 98 45.49 -12.18 -6.32
N SER A 99 44.16 -11.98 -6.36
CA SER A 99 43.50 -11.03 -7.25
C SER A 99 43.74 -9.56 -6.85
N ILE A 100 43.67 -8.66 -7.83
CA ILE A 100 43.85 -7.19 -7.65
C ILE A 100 42.52 -6.52 -7.29
N GLU A 101 41.42 -7.27 -7.19
CA GLU A 101 40.03 -6.76 -7.10
C GLU A 101 39.77 -5.78 -5.94
N GLN A 102 40.60 -5.80 -4.88
CA GLN A 102 40.50 -4.91 -3.73
C GLN A 102 41.45 -3.71 -3.76
N ARG A 103 42.28 -3.55 -4.81
CA ARG A 103 43.29 -2.48 -4.89
C ARG A 103 42.79 -1.24 -5.62
#